data_AF-A0A8A2VG44-F1
#
_entry.id   AF-A0A8A2VG44-F1
#
_cell.length_a   1.000
_cell.length_b   1.000
_cell.length_c   1.000
_cell.angle_alpha   90.00
_cell.angle_beta   90.00
_cell.angle_gamma   90.00
#
_symmetry.space_group_name_H-M   'P 1'
#
loop_
_entity.id
_entity.type
_entity.pdbx_description
1 polymer ?
#
loop_
_entity_poly.entity_id
_entity_poly.type
_entity_poly.pdbx_seq_one_letter_code
_entity_poly.pdbx_strand_id
1 'polypeptide(L)'
;MTPDPTQDDGVLTPDELELDDDNVADLGENRYLVRSDGPTAADAATGTADATITGSEDSSHLTRLESEPSDHARETQQWLADASEPHGVDIALKTDGEIAHHRATSHDVREVFVDLLTWYAGQLDDDMSPSEALQVMLAASDLEV
;
A
#
# COMPACT_ATOMS: atom_id res chain seq x y z
N MET A 1 -10.57 3.21 49.56
CA MET A 1 -9.94 2.84 48.27
C MET A 1 -11.00 3.02 47.21
N THR A 2 -10.97 4.16 46.54
CA THR A 2 -11.79 4.41 45.34
C THR A 2 -11.05 3.73 44.18
N PRO A 3 -11.68 2.86 43.38
CA PRO A 3 -11.03 2.32 42.19
C PRO A 3 -10.82 3.48 41.20
N ASP A 4 -9.58 3.60 40.74
CA ASP A 4 -9.14 4.51 39.69
C ASP A 4 -9.77 4.06 38.37
N PRO A 5 -10.41 4.95 37.58
CA PRO A 5 -10.90 4.58 36.26
C PRO A 5 -9.69 4.29 35.37
N THR A 6 -9.61 3.06 34.87
CA THR A 6 -8.62 2.63 33.89
C THR A 6 -8.50 3.68 32.80
N GLN A 7 -7.33 4.32 32.77
CA GLN A 7 -6.89 5.24 31.73
C GLN A 7 -6.84 4.42 30.44
N ASP A 8 -7.77 4.72 29.55
CA ASP A 8 -8.04 4.03 28.29
C ASP A 8 -6.81 4.12 27.39
N ASP A 9 -6.12 3.00 27.20
CA ASP A 9 -4.86 2.89 26.44
C ASP A 9 -5.13 2.82 24.92
N GLY A 10 -6.22 3.40 24.42
CA GLY A 10 -6.59 3.37 23.00
C GLY A 10 -6.80 1.97 22.42
N VAL A 11 -6.96 0.96 23.29
CA VAL A 11 -7.19 -0.44 22.92
C VAL A 11 -8.64 -0.76 23.20
N LEU A 12 -9.42 -0.88 22.12
CA LEU A 12 -10.80 -1.34 22.19
C LEU A 12 -10.86 -2.78 22.69
N THR A 13 -11.76 -3.05 23.62
CA THR A 13 -12.04 -4.41 24.10
C THR A 13 -12.86 -5.19 23.05
N PRO A 14 -12.84 -6.54 23.08
CA PRO A 14 -13.55 -7.35 22.08
C PRO A 14 -15.05 -7.06 21.97
N ASP A 15 -15.68 -6.67 23.07
CA ASP A 15 -17.09 -6.30 23.14
C ASP A 15 -17.38 -4.93 22.49
N GLU A 16 -16.37 -4.06 22.34
CA GLU A 16 -16.48 -2.76 21.65
C GLU A 16 -16.21 -2.86 20.14
N LEU A 17 -15.90 -4.06 19.64
CA LEU A 17 -15.64 -4.35 18.23
C LEU A 17 -16.83 -5.04 17.54
N GLU A 18 -18.00 -5.04 18.17
CA GLU A 18 -19.22 -5.57 17.54
C GLU A 18 -19.62 -4.72 16.32
N LEU A 19 -19.98 -5.38 15.22
CA LEU A 19 -20.26 -4.73 13.93
C LEU A 19 -21.56 -3.89 13.93
N ASP A 20 -22.40 -4.08 14.95
CA ASP A 20 -23.67 -3.38 15.14
C ASP A 20 -23.53 -2.15 16.07
N ASP A 21 -22.31 -1.81 16.48
CA ASP A 21 -22.03 -0.71 17.40
C ASP A 21 -22.03 0.67 16.70
N ASP A 22 -22.39 1.74 17.42
CA ASP A 22 -22.50 3.11 16.88
C ASP A 22 -21.13 3.66 16.39
N ASN A 23 -20.03 3.06 16.83
CA ASN A 23 -18.68 3.42 16.43
C ASN A 23 -18.24 2.78 15.09
N VAL A 24 -19.11 1.96 14.47
CA VAL A 24 -18.83 1.19 13.25
C VAL A 24 -19.69 1.69 12.09
N ALA A 25 -19.05 2.07 10.98
CA ALA A 25 -19.74 2.42 9.73
C ALA A 25 -19.46 1.37 8.64
N ASP A 26 -20.53 0.89 7.98
CA ASP A 26 -20.45 -0.05 6.85
C ASP A 26 -19.99 0.67 5.57
N LEU A 27 -18.98 0.11 4.90
CA LEU A 27 -18.41 0.62 3.65
C LEU A 27 -18.70 -0.30 2.45
N GLY A 28 -19.59 -1.28 2.62
CA GLY A 28 -19.84 -2.34 1.65
C GLY A 28 -18.67 -3.31 1.46
N GLU A 29 -18.94 -4.41 0.76
CA GLU A 29 -17.91 -5.42 0.42
C GLU A 29 -17.22 -6.03 1.65
N ASN A 30 -17.96 -6.23 2.75
CA ASN A 30 -17.45 -6.74 4.03
C ASN A 30 -16.33 -5.87 4.64
N ARG A 31 -16.39 -4.55 4.46
CA ARG A 31 -15.44 -3.59 5.06
C ARG A 31 -16.16 -2.64 6.02
N TYR A 32 -15.52 -2.39 7.15
CA TYR A 32 -16.07 -1.59 8.24
C TYR A 32 -15.03 -0.58 8.72
N LEU A 33 -15.49 0.63 9.03
CA LEU A 33 -14.68 1.69 9.63
C LEU A 33 -15.03 1.80 11.11
N VAL A 34 -14.05 1.59 11.98
CA VAL A 34 -14.20 1.66 13.44
C VAL A 34 -13.54 2.95 13.95
N ARG A 35 -14.29 3.80 14.66
CA ARG A 35 -13.76 5.01 15.28
C ARG A 35 -13.31 4.70 16.70
N SER A 36 -12.07 5.02 17.03
CA SER A 36 -11.48 4.78 18.36
C SER A 36 -11.61 5.98 19.32
N ASP A 37 -12.27 7.06 18.93
CA ASP A 37 -12.45 8.25 19.76
C ASP A 37 -13.95 8.59 19.82
N GLY A 38 -14.46 8.76 21.04
CA GLY A 38 -15.88 8.90 21.35
C GLY A 38 -16.58 10.03 20.58
N PRO A 39 -17.92 10.11 20.67
CA PRO A 39 -18.73 10.87 19.73
C PRO A 39 -18.35 12.36 19.72
N THR A 40 -17.58 12.78 18.72
CA THR A 40 -17.57 14.18 18.32
C THR A 40 -18.95 14.46 17.74
N ALA A 41 -19.75 15.19 18.52
CA ALA A 41 -21.04 15.72 18.12
C ALA A 41 -20.89 16.58 16.85
N ALA A 42 -20.99 15.92 15.70
CA ALA A 42 -21.12 16.55 14.40
C ALA A 42 -22.26 15.89 13.62
N ASP A 43 -23.35 15.59 14.31
CA ASP A 43 -24.67 15.48 13.68
C ASP A 43 -25.57 16.59 14.24
N ALA A 44 -25.64 17.66 13.49
CA ALA A 44 -26.73 18.62 13.52
C ALA A 44 -26.95 19.10 12.09
N ALA A 45 -27.68 18.28 11.32
CA ALA A 45 -28.29 18.70 10.08
C ALA A 45 -29.14 19.97 10.29
N THR A 46 -29.11 20.91 9.33
CA THR A 46 -30.31 21.52 8.73
C THR A 46 -29.90 22.32 7.49
N GLY A 47 -30.51 22.00 6.36
CA GLY A 47 -30.13 22.49 5.04
C GLY A 47 -30.59 23.90 4.68
N THR A 48 -30.11 24.36 3.52
CA THR A 48 -30.87 25.22 2.61
C THR A 48 -30.32 25.02 1.19
N ALA A 49 -31.20 24.63 0.28
CA ALA A 49 -30.92 24.60 -1.15
C ALA A 49 -30.80 26.04 -1.68
N ASP A 50 -29.78 26.32 -2.49
CA ASP A 50 -29.93 27.22 -3.63
C ASP A 50 -28.87 26.89 -4.69
N ALA A 51 -29.37 26.55 -5.88
CA ALA A 51 -28.56 26.21 -7.03
C ALA A 51 -28.07 27.49 -7.71
N THR A 52 -26.77 27.76 -7.65
CA THR A 52 -26.10 28.63 -8.63
C THR A 52 -24.99 27.85 -9.30
N ILE A 53 -25.18 27.61 -10.59
CA ILE A 53 -24.21 27.01 -11.49
C ILE A 53 -23.03 27.97 -11.64
N THR A 54 -21.87 27.61 -11.09
CA THR A 54 -20.56 28.04 -11.59
C THR A 54 -19.90 26.83 -12.22
N GLY A 55 -19.72 26.90 -13.54
CA GLY A 55 -19.15 25.82 -14.33
C GLY A 55 -17.67 25.57 -14.04
N SER A 56 -17.28 24.35 -14.42
CA SER A 56 -15.91 23.87 -14.61
C SER A 56 -15.01 23.93 -13.39
N GLU A 57 -14.98 22.85 -12.62
CA GLU A 57 -13.81 22.39 -11.82
C GLU A 57 -14.09 21.12 -10.97
N ASP A 58 -15.08 20.28 -11.29
CA ASP A 58 -15.41 19.12 -10.45
C ASP A 58 -15.37 17.81 -11.27
N SER A 59 -14.19 17.50 -11.79
CA SER A 59 -13.84 16.14 -12.22
C SER A 59 -12.46 15.72 -11.72
N SER A 60 -11.80 16.58 -10.95
CA SER A 60 -10.52 16.36 -10.28
C SER A 60 -10.67 15.92 -8.82
N HIS A 61 -11.87 15.98 -8.23
CA HIS A 61 -12.08 15.56 -6.84
C HIS A 61 -12.29 14.04 -6.68
N LEU A 62 -12.64 13.31 -7.74
CA LEU A 62 -12.82 11.86 -7.68
C LEU A 62 -11.53 11.05 -7.80
N THR A 63 -10.39 11.70 -8.08
CA THR A 63 -9.06 11.06 -8.04
C THR A 63 -8.33 11.22 -6.72
N ARG A 64 -8.85 11.99 -5.76
CA ARG A 64 -8.25 12.17 -4.42
C ARG A 64 -8.75 11.15 -3.39
N LEU A 65 -8.85 9.88 -3.80
CA LEU A 65 -8.54 8.77 -2.89
C LEU A 65 -7.00 8.65 -2.85
N GLU A 66 -6.32 9.75 -2.56
CA GLU A 66 -4.89 9.76 -2.34
C GLU A 66 -4.66 9.17 -0.96
N SER A 67 -4.58 7.84 -0.90
CA SER A 67 -3.70 7.19 0.06
C SER A 67 -2.39 7.97 -0.01
N GLU A 68 -2.06 8.72 1.03
CA GLU A 68 -0.80 9.42 1.07
C GLU A 68 0.29 8.38 0.78
N PRO A 69 1.08 8.57 -0.29
CA PRO A 69 2.10 7.58 -0.61
C PRO A 69 2.97 7.46 0.63
N SER A 70 3.17 6.23 1.09
CA SER A 70 4.08 5.96 2.21
C SER A 70 5.41 6.65 1.95
N ASP A 71 6.14 7.01 3.00
CA ASP A 71 7.45 7.68 2.84
C ASP A 71 8.36 6.94 1.85
N HIS A 72 8.27 5.61 1.84
CA HIS A 72 8.98 4.76 0.90
C HIS A 72 8.52 4.94 -0.57
N ALA A 73 7.21 5.00 -0.83
CA ALA A 73 6.72 5.26 -2.19
C ALA A 73 7.14 6.65 -2.71
N ARG A 74 7.21 7.65 -1.82
CA ARG A 74 7.74 8.99 -2.14
C ARG A 74 9.24 8.93 -2.43
N GLU A 75 10.01 8.21 -1.62
CA GLU A 75 11.45 7.98 -1.83
C GLU A 75 11.74 7.29 -3.17
N THR A 76 11.05 6.18 -3.47
CA THR A 76 11.19 5.44 -4.72
C THR A 76 10.88 6.33 -5.93
N GLN A 77 9.77 7.08 -5.88
CA GLN A 77 9.39 7.97 -6.97
C GLN A 77 10.42 9.08 -7.20
N GLN A 78 10.93 9.67 -6.11
CA GLN A 78 11.97 10.69 -6.19
C GLN A 78 13.25 10.11 -6.80
N TRP A 79 13.71 8.96 -6.30
CA TRP A 79 14.91 8.30 -6.80
C TRP A 79 14.82 7.96 -8.30
N LEU A 80 13.67 7.43 -8.75
CA LEU A 80 13.44 7.14 -10.18
C LEU A 80 13.37 8.41 -11.03
N ALA A 81 12.82 9.50 -10.51
CA ALA A 81 12.73 10.77 -11.22
C ALA A 81 14.09 11.49 -11.32
N ASP A 82 14.95 11.32 -10.32
CA ASP A 82 16.31 11.89 -10.28
C ASP A 82 17.33 11.06 -11.06
N ALA A 83 17.01 9.80 -11.39
CA ALA A 83 17.85 8.93 -12.20
C ALA A 83 18.10 9.54 -13.59
N SER A 84 19.37 9.52 -14.02
CA SER A 84 19.74 10.05 -15.35
C SER A 84 19.44 9.05 -16.47
N GLU A 85 19.38 7.77 -16.13
CA GLU A 85 19.05 6.69 -17.04
C GLU A 85 17.54 6.63 -17.32
N PRO A 86 17.12 6.32 -18.57
CA PRO A 86 15.71 6.24 -18.95
C PRO A 86 14.97 5.01 -18.41
N HIS A 87 15.68 4.00 -17.90
CA HIS A 87 15.08 2.77 -17.39
C HIS A 87 15.57 2.53 -15.96
N GLY A 88 14.63 2.22 -15.07
CA GLY A 88 14.94 1.92 -13.68
C GLY A 88 13.82 1.16 -12.99
N VAL A 89 14.18 0.45 -11.92
CA VAL A 89 13.27 -0.34 -11.11
C VAL A 89 13.69 -0.30 -9.63
N ASP A 90 12.70 -0.26 -8.73
CA ASP A 90 12.86 -0.46 -7.29
C ASP A 90 11.85 -1.52 -6.85
N ILE A 91 12.32 -2.64 -6.33
CA ILE A 91 11.50 -3.79 -5.95
C ILE A 91 11.85 -4.23 -4.53
N ALA A 92 10.82 -4.47 -3.74
CA ALA A 92 10.91 -5.19 -2.48
C ALA A 92 10.31 -6.59 -2.65
N LEU A 93 11.05 -7.62 -2.22
CA LEU A 93 10.62 -9.01 -2.24
C LEU A 93 10.62 -9.54 -0.81
N LYS A 94 9.51 -10.17 -0.42
CA LYS A 94 9.40 -10.87 0.87
C LYS A 94 9.51 -12.38 0.66
N THR A 95 10.55 -12.98 1.23
CA THR A 95 10.82 -14.42 1.20
C THR A 95 11.18 -14.87 2.61
N ASP A 96 10.63 -15.99 3.08
CA ASP A 96 10.90 -16.56 4.41
C ASP A 96 10.79 -15.60 5.60
N GLY A 97 9.96 -14.56 5.46
CA GLY A 97 9.76 -13.53 6.50
C GLY A 97 10.78 -12.39 6.46
N GLU A 98 11.79 -12.47 5.60
CA GLU A 98 12.77 -11.42 5.32
C GLU A 98 12.31 -10.57 4.13
N ILE A 99 12.70 -9.29 4.11
CA ILE A 99 12.41 -8.38 2.99
C ILE A 99 13.74 -7.96 2.37
N ALA A 100 13.95 -8.37 1.13
CA ALA A 100 15.06 -7.94 0.29
C ALA A 100 14.60 -6.77 -0.59
N HIS A 101 15.50 -5.82 -0.83
CA HIS A 101 15.25 -4.68 -1.72
C HIS A 101 16.29 -4.66 -2.84
N HIS A 102 15.86 -4.26 -4.03
CA HIS A 102 16.74 -4.14 -5.19
C HIS A 102 16.37 -2.93 -6.03
N ARG A 103 17.41 -2.17 -6.39
CA ARG A 103 17.33 -0.96 -7.20
C ARG A 103 18.34 -1.06 -8.33
N ALA A 104 17.88 -0.83 -9.55
CA ALA A 104 18.73 -0.81 -10.74
C ALA A 104 18.26 0.27 -11.72
N THR A 105 19.22 0.94 -12.37
CA THR A 105 18.97 1.88 -13.47
C THR A 105 19.95 1.60 -14.62
N SER A 106 19.50 1.73 -15.87
CA SER A 106 20.37 1.59 -17.05
C SER A 106 19.79 2.30 -18.28
N HIS A 107 20.67 2.60 -19.24
CA HIS A 107 20.30 3.06 -20.58
C HIS A 107 19.73 1.94 -21.47
N ASP A 108 19.93 0.66 -21.10
CA ASP A 108 19.32 -0.49 -21.79
C ASP A 108 18.34 -1.20 -20.85
N VAL A 109 17.07 -1.24 -21.24
CA VAL A 109 16.01 -1.95 -20.49
C VAL A 109 16.34 -3.43 -20.24
N ARG A 110 17.10 -4.07 -21.14
CA ARG A 110 17.49 -5.47 -20.99
C ARG A 110 18.49 -5.66 -19.87
N GLU A 111 19.36 -4.69 -19.62
CA GLU A 111 20.30 -4.77 -18.49
C GLU A 111 19.54 -4.71 -17.16
N VAL A 112 18.60 -3.77 -17.01
CA VAL A 112 17.74 -3.68 -15.82
C VAL A 112 16.97 -5.00 -15.61
N PHE A 113 16.43 -5.57 -16.68
CA PHE A 113 15.68 -6.82 -16.61
C PHE A 113 16.55 -8.02 -16.23
N VAL A 114 17.74 -8.15 -16.83
CA VAL A 114 18.67 -9.25 -16.52
C VAL A 114 19.19 -9.12 -15.09
N ASP A 115 19.51 -7.91 -14.64
CA ASP A 115 19.94 -7.64 -13.26
C ASP A 115 18.84 -8.04 -12.27
N LEU A 116 17.60 -7.61 -12.53
CA LEU A 116 16.44 -7.99 -11.73
C LEU A 116 16.24 -9.51 -11.67
N LEU A 117 16.28 -10.22 -12.81
CA LEU A 117 16.13 -11.67 -12.84
C LEU A 117 17.26 -12.38 -12.08
N THR A 118 18.48 -11.88 -12.22
CA THR A 118 19.66 -12.45 -11.54
C THR A 118 19.54 -12.26 -10.03
N TRP A 119 19.15 -11.07 -9.58
CA TRP A 119 18.89 -10.79 -8.17
C TRP A 119 17.75 -11.64 -7.61
N TYR A 120 16.61 -11.71 -8.33
CA TYR A 120 15.45 -12.50 -7.91
C TYR A 120 15.81 -13.98 -7.75
N ALA A 121 16.57 -14.53 -8.69
CA ALA A 121 17.02 -15.91 -8.64
C ALA A 121 17.92 -16.18 -7.43
N GLY A 122 18.77 -15.22 -7.05
CA GLY A 122 19.57 -15.30 -5.82
C GLY A 122 18.72 -15.30 -4.54
N GLN A 123 17.51 -14.72 -4.56
CA GLN A 123 16.61 -14.75 -3.41
C GLN A 123 15.85 -16.08 -3.26
N LEU A 124 15.79 -16.90 -4.33
CA LEU A 124 15.04 -18.16 -4.32
C LEU A 124 15.84 -19.29 -3.67
N ASP A 125 17.11 -19.42 -4.03
CA ASP A 125 17.99 -20.48 -3.53
C ASP A 125 19.46 -20.04 -3.64
N ASP A 126 20.09 -19.78 -2.50
CA ASP A 126 21.50 -19.36 -2.41
C ASP A 126 22.49 -20.47 -2.81
N ASP A 127 22.06 -21.74 -2.80
CA ASP A 127 22.88 -22.89 -3.19
C ASP A 127 22.89 -23.10 -4.72
N MET A 128 21.97 -22.47 -5.45
CA MET A 128 21.89 -22.54 -6.92
C MET A 128 22.52 -21.32 -7.59
N SER A 129 23.15 -21.53 -8.76
CA SER A 129 23.52 -20.38 -9.59
C SER A 129 22.25 -19.66 -10.08
N PRO A 130 22.25 -18.32 -10.21
CA PRO A 130 21.09 -17.58 -10.70
C PRO A 130 20.57 -18.10 -12.05
N SER A 131 21.47 -18.52 -12.94
CA SER A 131 21.12 -19.11 -14.23
C SER A 131 20.43 -20.47 -14.13
N GLU A 132 20.80 -21.31 -13.16
CA GLU A 132 20.15 -22.60 -12.94
C GLU A 132 18.76 -22.42 -12.32
N ALA A 133 18.65 -21.54 -11.32
CA ALA A 133 17.36 -21.21 -10.72
C ALA A 133 16.37 -20.65 -11.76
N LEU A 134 16.81 -19.75 -12.64
CA LEU A 134 15.99 -19.23 -13.74
C LEU A 134 15.54 -20.32 -14.72
N GLN A 135 16.41 -21.28 -15.05
CA GLN A 135 16.07 -22.41 -15.93
C GLN A 135 15.00 -23.31 -15.29
N VAL A 136 15.14 -23.61 -13.99
CA VAL A 136 14.16 -24.41 -13.25
C VAL A 136 12.81 -23.70 -13.19
N MET A 137 12.80 -22.40 -12.90
CA MET A 137 11.56 -21.62 -12.90
C MET A 137 10.88 -21.58 -14.26
N LEU A 138 11.66 -21.39 -15.34
CA LEU A 138 11.12 -21.40 -16.69
C LEU A 138 10.50 -22.76 -17.04
N ALA A 139 11.18 -23.86 -16.68
CA ALA A 139 10.70 -25.21 -16.89
C ALA A 139 9.44 -25.55 -16.06
N ALA A 140 9.29 -24.92 -14.89
CA ALA A 140 8.12 -25.09 -14.02
C ALA A 140 6.97 -24.14 -14.38
N SER A 141 7.24 -23.06 -15.13
CA SER A 141 6.25 -22.08 -15.53
C SER A 141 5.47 -22.53 -16.77
N ASP A 142 4.19 -22.15 -16.84
CA ASP A 142 3.35 -22.33 -18.04
C ASP A 142 3.61 -21.22 -19.08
N LEU A 143 4.76 -20.56 -19.01
CA LEU A 143 5.11 -19.48 -19.92
C LEU A 143 5.49 -20.09 -21.27
N GLU A 144 4.63 -19.95 -22.27
CA GLU A 144 4.97 -20.27 -23.66
C GLU A 144 6.08 -19.33 -24.14
N VAL A 145 7.25 -19.88 -24.45
CA VAL A 145 8.42 -19.17 -25.01
C VAL A 145 8.49 -19.35 -26.52
#